data_AF-A0A3C0NUZ1-F1
#
_entry.id   AF-A0A3C0NUZ1-F1
#
_cell.length_a   1.000
_cell.length_b   1.000
_cell.length_c   1.000
_cell.angle_alpha   90.00
_cell.angle_beta   90.00
_cell.angle_gamma   90.00
#
_symmetry.space_group_name_H-M   'P 1'
#
loop_
_entity.id
_entity.type
_entity.pdbx_description
1 polymer ?
#
loop_
_entity_poly.entity_id
_entity_poly.type
_entity_poly.pdbx_seq_one_letter_code
_entity_poly.pdbx_strand_id
1 'polypeptide(L)'
;LGKPPKMTRDVKSVQKNLPAFDTNNIDLKEAASRVLRLPGVADKTFLITIGDRSVTGLIARDQMVGPWQVPVADVAVTCAGF
;
A
#
# COMPACT_ATOMS: atom_id res chain seq x y z
N LEU A 1 -11.94 18.39 -37.94
CA LEU A 1 -11.31 18.83 -36.67
C LEU A 1 -10.30 17.76 -36.25
N GLY A 2 -9.00 18.01 -36.45
CA GLY A 2 -7.94 17.02 -36.31
C GLY A 2 -7.40 16.88 -34.89
N LYS A 3 -6.96 15.67 -34.51
CA LYS A 3 -6.32 15.40 -33.21
C LYS A 3 -4.95 16.08 -33.15
N PRO A 4 -4.55 16.63 -31.99
CA PRO A 4 -3.23 17.23 -31.82
C PRO A 4 -2.11 16.19 -32.01
N PRO A 5 -0.91 16.63 -32.44
CA PRO A 5 0.23 15.74 -32.68
C PRO A 5 0.67 15.02 -31.39
N LYS A 6 1.17 13.79 -31.55
CA LYS A 6 1.68 12.99 -30.42
C LYS A 6 2.93 13.66 -29.84
N MET A 7 3.00 13.77 -28.52
CA MET A 7 4.18 14.24 -27.79
C MET A 7 5.31 13.21 -27.90
N THR A 8 6.47 13.65 -28.40
CA THR A 8 7.73 12.90 -28.30
C THR A 8 8.50 13.38 -27.09
N ARG A 9 8.91 12.47 -26.22
CA ARG A 9 9.79 12.76 -25.07
C ARG A 9 11.18 12.22 -25.37
N ASP A 10 12.15 13.10 -25.53
CA ASP A 10 13.58 12.75 -25.53
C ASP A 10 14.13 12.98 -24.12
N VAL A 11 14.47 11.91 -23.42
CA VAL A 11 14.93 11.93 -22.02
C VAL A 11 16.11 11.00 -21.83
N LYS A 12 16.98 11.35 -20.88
CA LYS A 12 18.16 10.55 -20.51
C LYS A 12 18.05 10.10 -19.06
N SER A 13 18.49 8.86 -18.80
CA SER A 13 18.62 8.34 -17.44
C SER A 13 19.79 9.00 -16.72
N VAL A 14 19.63 9.28 -15.43
CA VAL A 14 20.67 9.85 -14.57
C VAL A 14 20.93 8.90 -13.41
N GLN A 15 22.20 8.57 -13.18
CA GLN A 15 22.59 7.81 -11.99
C GLN A 15 22.72 8.73 -10.78
N LYS A 16 22.14 8.30 -9.66
CA LYS A 16 22.24 9.00 -8.38
C LYS A 16 23.36 8.38 -7.56
N ASN A 17 24.30 9.20 -7.08
CA ASN A 17 25.25 8.78 -6.05
C ASN A 17 24.61 9.04 -4.68
N LEU A 18 24.20 7.98 -3.99
CA LEU A 18 23.56 8.06 -2.68
C LEU A 18 24.55 7.59 -1.61
N PRO A 19 24.59 8.25 -0.43
CA PRO A 19 25.41 7.79 0.67
C PRO A 19 24.94 6.41 1.16
N ALA A 20 25.85 5.63 1.74
CA ALA A 20 25.50 4.39 2.42
C ALA A 20 24.57 4.68 3.60
N PHE A 21 23.66 3.74 3.88
CA PHE A 21 22.77 3.85 5.04
C PHE A 21 23.56 3.63 6.34
N ASP A 22 23.59 4.65 7.20
CA ASP A 22 24.27 4.58 8.50
C ASP A 22 23.36 3.95 9.56
N THR A 23 23.87 2.94 10.25
CA THR A 23 23.15 2.17 11.27
C THR A 23 23.72 2.35 12.67
N ASN A 24 24.84 3.05 12.83
CA ASN A 24 25.60 3.07 14.09
C ASN A 24 24.81 3.61 15.29
N ASN A 25 23.85 4.52 15.07
CA ASN A 25 23.04 5.15 16.11
C ASN A 25 21.56 4.72 16.11
N ILE A 26 21.25 3.55 15.56
CA ILE A 26 19.86 3.05 15.54
C ILE A 26 19.61 2.18 16.77
N ASP A 27 18.80 2.66 17.70
CA ASP A 27 18.19 1.81 18.73
C ASP A 27 17.03 1.01 18.13
N LEU A 28 17.03 -0.32 18.31
CA LEU A 28 16.03 -1.20 17.71
C LEU A 28 14.62 -0.96 18.25
N LYS A 29 14.48 -0.65 19.53
CA LYS A 29 13.17 -0.41 20.16
C LYS A 29 12.58 0.90 19.66
N GLU A 30 13.40 1.93 19.57
CA GLU A 30 13.02 3.20 18.96
C GLU A 30 12.68 3.04 17.47
N ALA A 31 13.50 2.32 16.71
CA ALA A 31 13.28 2.07 15.29
C ALA A 31 11.94 1.37 15.06
N ALA A 32 11.64 0.31 15.81
CA ALA A 32 10.34 -0.37 15.74
C ALA A 32 9.18 0.59 16.07
N SER A 33 9.33 1.42 17.11
CA SER A 33 8.32 2.42 17.45
C SER A 33 8.12 3.47 16.36
N ARG A 34 9.19 3.88 15.65
CA ARG A 34 9.11 4.84 14.55
C ARG A 34 8.45 4.21 13.32
N VAL A 35 8.86 2.99 12.97
CA VAL A 35 8.34 2.24 11.82
C VAL A 35 6.84 1.97 11.99
N LEU A 36 6.39 1.52 13.17
CA LEU A 36 4.96 1.26 13.42
C LEU A 36 4.08 2.53 13.43
N ARG A 37 4.68 3.72 13.61
CA ARG A 37 3.98 5.02 13.54
C ARG A 37 4.04 5.65 12.15
N LEU A 38 4.86 5.14 11.24
CA LEU A 38 4.94 5.63 9.87
C LEU A 38 3.61 5.34 9.17
N PRO A 39 2.89 6.35 8.62
CA PRO A 39 1.58 6.12 8.00
C PRO A 39 1.57 5.06 6.89
N GLY A 40 2.68 4.89 6.17
CA GLY A 40 2.83 3.81 5.17
C GLY A 40 2.74 2.40 5.76
N VAL A 41 3.15 2.22 7.02
CA VAL A 41 3.19 0.92 7.72
C VAL A 41 2.05 0.75 8.72
N ALA A 42 1.64 1.83 9.39
CA ALA A 42 0.63 1.83 10.43
C ALA A 42 -0.72 1.23 9.99
N ASP A 43 -1.58 0.94 10.95
CA ASP A 43 -2.93 0.42 10.72
C ASP A 43 -3.75 1.29 9.74
N LYS A 44 -4.53 0.63 8.87
CA LYS A 44 -5.29 1.28 7.78
C LYS A 44 -6.81 1.22 7.98
N THR A 45 -7.31 0.92 9.18
CA THR A 45 -8.76 0.83 9.47
C THR A 45 -9.51 2.07 8.97
N PHE A 46 -8.96 3.27 9.14
CA PHE A 46 -9.60 4.53 8.71
C PHE A 46 -9.87 4.63 7.19
N LEU A 47 -9.08 3.93 6.36
CA LEU A 47 -9.29 3.85 4.91
C LEU A 47 -10.24 2.71 4.52
N ILE A 48 -10.33 1.67 5.34
CA ILE A 48 -10.98 0.41 4.99
C ILE A 48 -12.44 0.42 5.43
N THR A 49 -12.75 0.92 6.62
CA THR A 49 -14.11 0.85 7.20
C THR A 49 -15.08 1.86 6.62
N ILE A 50 -14.58 2.88 5.92
CA ILE A 50 -15.40 3.90 5.27
C ILE A 50 -16.07 3.41 3.97
N GLY A 51 -15.58 2.31 3.40
CA GLY A 51 -16.13 1.69 2.20
C GLY A 51 -16.85 0.38 2.50
N ASP A 52 -17.91 0.09 1.73
CA ASP A 52 -18.57 -1.22 1.76
C ASP A 52 -17.63 -2.31 1.25
N ARG A 53 -17.67 -3.49 1.91
CA ARG A 53 -16.84 -4.67 1.59
C ARG A 53 -17.66 -5.96 1.61
N SER A 54 -18.94 -5.89 1.24
CA SER A 54 -19.83 -7.05 1.26
C SER A 54 -20.85 -7.07 0.14
N VAL A 55 -21.12 -5.92 -0.49
CA VAL A 55 -22.04 -5.78 -1.62
C VAL A 55 -21.65 -6.78 -2.71
N THR A 56 -22.67 -7.39 -3.33
CA THR A 56 -22.64 -8.59 -4.21
C THR A 56 -22.68 -9.95 -3.51
N GLY A 57 -22.27 -10.07 -2.25
CA GLY A 57 -22.24 -11.37 -1.56
C GLY A 57 -21.20 -12.37 -2.11
N LEU A 58 -20.33 -11.93 -3.03
CA LEU A 58 -19.28 -12.73 -3.65
C LEU A 58 -17.89 -12.49 -3.04
N ILE A 59 -17.80 -11.72 -1.95
CA ILE A 59 -16.52 -11.38 -1.31
C ILE A 59 -16.07 -12.54 -0.43
N ALA A 60 -15.05 -13.27 -0.88
CA ALA A 60 -14.44 -14.36 -0.14
C ALA A 60 -13.29 -13.89 0.76
N ARG A 61 -12.60 -12.81 0.38
CA ARG A 61 -11.51 -12.21 1.16
C ARG A 61 -11.53 -10.69 1.05
N ASP A 62 -11.78 -10.02 2.18
CA ASP A 62 -11.57 -8.58 2.35
C ASP A 62 -10.27 -8.31 3.16
N GLN A 63 -10.00 -7.02 3.37
CA GLN A 63 -8.81 -6.55 4.07
C GLN A 63 -8.75 -7.00 5.54
N MET A 64 -9.91 -7.21 6.19
CA MET A 64 -10.01 -7.54 7.62
C MET A 64 -9.77 -9.04 7.86
N VAL A 65 -8.87 -9.39 8.78
CA VAL A 65 -8.38 -10.77 8.99
C VAL A 65 -8.68 -11.28 10.39
N GLY A 66 -9.18 -12.52 10.44
CA GLY A 66 -9.34 -13.29 11.66
C GLY A 66 -10.39 -12.74 12.63
N PRO A 67 -10.50 -13.33 13.82
CA PRO A 67 -11.54 -12.97 14.80
C PRO A 67 -11.50 -11.51 15.26
N TRP A 68 -10.32 -10.87 15.21
CA TRP A 68 -10.11 -9.49 15.62
C TRP A 68 -10.24 -8.47 14.48
N GLN A 69 -10.53 -8.93 13.26
CA GLN A 69 -10.76 -8.07 12.10
C GLN A 69 -9.63 -7.05 11.87
N VAL A 70 -8.38 -7.51 11.90
CA VAL A 70 -7.19 -6.64 11.71
C VAL A 70 -6.93 -6.46 10.20
N PRO A 71 -6.72 -5.23 9.69
CA PRO A 71 -6.60 -4.95 8.26
C PRO A 71 -5.22 -5.35 7.68
N VAL A 72 -4.93 -6.65 7.61
CA VAL A 72 -3.62 -7.19 7.22
C VAL A 72 -3.68 -8.25 6.10
N ALA A 73 -4.79 -8.37 5.36
CA ALA A 73 -4.81 -9.24 4.20
C ALA A 73 -4.02 -8.63 3.03
N ASP A 74 -3.18 -9.45 2.40
CA ASP A 74 -2.32 -9.02 1.30
C ASP A 74 -3.07 -8.81 -0.02
N VAL A 75 -4.16 -9.53 -0.23
CA VAL A 75 -4.95 -9.52 -1.47
C VAL A 75 -6.45 -9.63 -1.19
N ALA A 76 -7.25 -9.16 -2.16
CA ALA A 76 -8.70 -9.38 -2.19
C ALA A 76 -9.04 -10.58 -3.08
N VAL A 77 -10.09 -11.33 -2.72
CA VAL A 77 -10.57 -12.51 -3.47
C VAL A 77 -12.08 -12.48 -3.58
N THR A 78 -12.59 -12.67 -4.79
CA THR A 78 -14.03 -12.78 -5.07
C THR A 78 -14.37 -14.11 -5.75
N CYS A 79 -15.55 -14.64 -5.46
CA CYS A 79 -16.09 -15.80 -6.16
C CYS A 79 -16.45 -15.43 -7.62
N ALA A 80 -16.31 -16.39 -8.54
CA ALA A 80 -16.65 -16.17 -9.96
C ALA A 80 -18.17 -16.12 -10.23
N GLY A 81 -18.97 -16.67 -9.32
CA GLY A 81 -20.42 -16.75 -9.42
C GLY A 81 -21.00 -17.59 -8.28
N PHE A 82 -22.33 -17.78 -8.32
CA PHE A 82 -23.08 -18.65 -7.41
C PHE A 82 -23.32 -20.02 -8.06
#